data_AF-A0A9Q0HSL7-F1
#
_entry.id   AF-A0A9Q0HSL7-F1
#
_cell.length_a   1.000
_cell.length_b   1.000
_cell.length_c   1.000
_cell.angle_alpha   90.00
_cell.angle_beta   90.00
_cell.angle_gamma   90.00
#
_symmetry.space_group_name_H-M   'P 1'
#
loop_
_entity.id
_entity.type
_entity.pdbx_description
1 polymer ?
#
loop_
_entity_poly.entity_id
_entity_poly.type
_entity_poly.pdbx_seq_one_letter_code
_entity_poly.pdbx_strand_id
1 'polypeptide(L)'
;MLVLRQILISEKAPNSYTETAITESVQKLSTLLDSSADVGLEEIVDILVVTSSSEALETKKDIMSRVLLKSLQNGDIIFNKVSAAVYTALRAVALAGSGVKGRKLAEVALRKVGGVILLDRVVKAGEVLVKTAVVSCQVHGPWYRCLV
;
A
#
# COMPACT_ATOMS: atom_id res chain seq x y z
N MET A 1 2.20 -4.70 -5.87
CA MET A 1 2.24 -4.94 -7.33
C MET A 1 3.62 -5.22 -7.92
N LEU A 2 4.69 -5.30 -7.11
CA LEU A 2 6.01 -5.68 -7.62
C LEU A 2 6.02 -7.13 -8.14
N VAL A 3 5.37 -8.06 -7.43
CA VAL A 3 5.27 -9.47 -7.83
C VAL A 3 4.50 -9.63 -9.14
N LEU A 4 3.32 -9.01 -9.26
CA LEU A 4 2.55 -9.01 -10.52
C LEU A 4 3.34 -8.38 -11.67
N ARG A 5 4.01 -7.25 -11.43
CA ARG A 5 4.88 -6.62 -12.42
C ARG A 5 6.00 -7.56 -12.86
N GLN A 6 6.63 -8.27 -11.92
CA GLN A 6 7.70 -9.23 -12.23
C GLN A 6 7.18 -10.40 -13.07
N ILE A 7 5.97 -10.90 -12.77
CA ILE A 7 5.32 -11.96 -13.55
C ILE A 7 5.01 -11.48 -14.98
N LEU A 8 4.39 -10.29 -15.12
CA LEU A 8 4.04 -9.74 -16.43
C LEU A 8 5.27 -9.40 -17.29
N ILE A 9 6.35 -8.90 -16.67
CA ILE A 9 7.63 -8.68 -17.36
C ILE A 9 8.24 -10.02 -17.81
N SER A 10 8.18 -11.06 -16.98
CA SER A 10 8.63 -12.40 -17.35
C SER A 10 7.87 -12.96 -18.56
N GLU A 11 6.61 -12.53 -18.76
CA GLU A 11 5.75 -12.94 -19.86
C GLU A 11 5.95 -12.11 -21.14
N LYS A 12 6.92 -11.18 -21.16
CA LYS A 12 7.16 -10.24 -22.27
C LYS A 12 5.92 -9.42 -22.63
N ALA A 13 5.03 -9.19 -21.68
CA ALA A 13 3.85 -8.36 -21.90
C ALA A 13 4.26 -6.91 -22.25
N PRO A 14 3.52 -6.22 -23.13
CA PRO A 14 3.81 -4.83 -23.46
C PRO A 14 3.69 -3.94 -22.23
N ASN A 15 4.58 -2.95 -22.08
CA ASN A 15 4.58 -2.05 -20.92
C ASN A 15 3.22 -1.38 -20.68
N SER A 16 2.51 -0.98 -21.74
CA SER A 16 1.16 -0.39 -21.63
C SER A 16 0.16 -1.36 -20.98
N TYR A 17 0.17 -2.63 -21.39
CA TYR A 17 -0.66 -3.68 -20.81
C TYR A 17 -0.30 -3.96 -19.35
N THR A 18 1.00 -3.92 -19.01
CA THR A 18 1.43 -4.16 -17.63
C THR A 18 0.93 -3.10 -16.66
N GLU A 19 0.97 -1.82 -17.05
CA GLU A 19 0.48 -0.73 -16.20
C GLU A 19 -1.04 -0.77 -16.06
N THR A 20 -1.79 -1.06 -17.13
CA THR A 20 -3.26 -1.18 -17.07
C THR A 20 -3.69 -2.35 -16.20
N ALA A 21 -3.09 -3.54 -16.40
CA ALA A 21 -3.36 -4.71 -15.57
C ALA A 21 -3.05 -4.42 -14.09
N ILE A 22 -1.94 -3.73 -13.81
CA ILE A 22 -1.58 -3.34 -12.45
C ILE A 22 -2.63 -2.39 -11.85
N THR A 23 -3.06 -1.37 -12.59
CA THR A 23 -4.09 -0.45 -12.07
C THR A 23 -5.42 -1.15 -11.80
N GLU A 24 -5.82 -2.07 -12.68
CA GLU A 24 -7.05 -2.84 -12.52
C GLU A 24 -7.02 -3.76 -11.30
N SER A 25 -5.94 -4.53 -11.08
CA SER A 25 -5.89 -5.37 -9.88
C SER A 25 -5.76 -4.54 -8.61
N VAL A 26 -5.10 -3.37 -8.63
CA VAL A 26 -5.09 -2.48 -7.45
C VAL A 26 -6.51 -2.00 -7.13
N GLN A 27 -7.28 -1.63 -8.15
CA GLN A 27 -8.67 -1.21 -7.96
C GLN A 27 -9.53 -2.36 -7.42
N LYS A 28 -9.48 -3.55 -8.04
CA LYS A 28 -10.21 -4.74 -7.59
C LYS A 28 -9.84 -5.16 -6.17
N LEU A 29 -8.55 -5.15 -5.84
CA LEU A 29 -8.08 -5.45 -4.49
C LEU A 29 -8.54 -4.39 -3.49
N SER A 30 -8.51 -3.11 -3.86
CA SER A 30 -8.99 -2.04 -2.96
C SER A 30 -10.47 -2.20 -2.68
N THR A 31 -11.29 -2.49 -3.70
CA THR A 31 -12.73 -2.71 -3.50
C THR A 31 -13.00 -3.93 -2.63
N LEU A 32 -12.25 -5.02 -2.80
CA LEU A 32 -12.42 -6.23 -2.00
C LEU A 32 -12.04 -5.98 -0.52
N LEU A 33 -10.86 -5.39 -0.29
CA LEU A 33 -10.36 -5.08 1.06
C LEU A 33 -11.17 -4.00 1.79
N ASP A 34 -11.79 -3.08 1.06
CA ASP A 34 -12.64 -2.05 1.66
C ASP A 34 -14.08 -2.58 1.94
N SER A 35 -14.48 -3.72 1.37
CA SER A 35 -15.83 -4.29 1.50
C SER A 35 -15.98 -5.32 2.64
N SER A 36 -14.94 -6.10 2.95
CA SER A 36 -14.99 -7.11 4.01
C SER A 36 -13.72 -7.11 4.85
N ALA A 37 -13.88 -7.29 6.17
CA ALA A 37 -12.76 -7.46 7.09
C ALA A 37 -12.19 -8.89 7.07
N ASP A 38 -12.97 -9.86 6.60
CA ASP A 38 -12.65 -11.29 6.60
C ASP A 38 -11.99 -11.77 5.29
N VAL A 39 -11.35 -10.86 4.55
CA VAL A 39 -10.67 -11.21 3.30
C VAL A 39 -9.53 -12.20 3.55
N GLY A 40 -9.61 -13.34 2.88
CA GLY A 40 -8.60 -14.38 2.93
C GLY A 40 -7.43 -14.14 1.97
N LEU A 41 -6.28 -14.78 2.24
CA LEU A 41 -5.14 -14.77 1.33
C LEU A 41 -5.48 -15.38 -0.04
N GLU A 42 -6.36 -16.36 -0.08
CA GLU A 42 -6.80 -17.01 -1.32
C GLU A 42 -7.54 -16.04 -2.26
N GLU A 43 -8.47 -15.25 -1.73
CA GLU A 43 -9.23 -14.25 -2.50
C GLU A 43 -8.31 -13.15 -3.07
N ILE A 44 -7.31 -12.74 -2.30
CA ILE A 44 -6.29 -11.79 -2.74
C ILE A 44 -5.47 -12.37 -3.91
N VAL A 45 -5.05 -13.63 -3.78
CA VAL A 45 -4.28 -14.31 -4.83
C VAL A 45 -5.12 -14.45 -6.10
N ASP A 46 -6.39 -14.83 -5.99
CA ASP A 46 -7.27 -15.04 -7.14
C ASP A 46 -7.42 -13.74 -7.96
N ILE A 47 -7.62 -12.59 -7.31
CA ILE A 47 -7.67 -11.30 -8.02
C ILE A 47 -6.37 -10.99 -8.77
N LEU A 48 -5.21 -11.30 -8.15
CA LEU A 48 -3.90 -11.04 -8.73
C LEU A 48 -3.56 -11.99 -9.89
N VAL A 49 -4.02 -13.24 -9.84
CA VAL A 49 -3.78 -14.24 -10.89
C VAL A 49 -4.71 -14.02 -12.09
N VAL A 50 -5.99 -13.70 -11.85
CA VAL A 50 -6.99 -13.40 -12.90
C VAL A 50 -6.57 -12.22 -13.78
N THR A 51 -5.77 -11.30 -13.25
CA THR A 51 -5.22 -10.17 -14.01
C THR A 51 -3.94 -10.51 -14.80
N SER A 52 -3.45 -11.75 -14.74
CA SER A 52 -2.35 -12.26 -15.57
C SER A 52 -2.88 -13.20 -16.67
N SER A 53 -2.58 -12.92 -17.94
CA SER A 53 -3.30 -13.50 -19.09
C SER A 53 -2.84 -14.89 -19.56
N SER A 54 -2.37 -15.81 -18.70
CA SER A 54 -1.73 -17.04 -19.19
C SER A 54 -2.31 -18.37 -18.67
N GLU A 55 -2.18 -19.39 -19.52
CA GLU A 55 -2.72 -20.76 -19.44
C GLU A 55 -2.22 -21.58 -18.23
N ALA A 56 -1.24 -21.09 -17.47
CA ALA A 56 -0.65 -21.79 -16.32
C ALA A 56 -1.13 -21.24 -14.95
N LEU A 57 -2.44 -20.99 -14.82
CA LEU A 57 -3.06 -20.33 -13.66
C LEU A 57 -2.72 -20.99 -12.32
N GLU A 58 -2.78 -22.32 -12.24
CA GLU A 58 -2.51 -23.05 -10.99
C GLU A 58 -1.10 -22.85 -10.47
N THR A 59 -0.10 -22.94 -11.35
CA THR A 59 1.30 -22.74 -10.97
C THR A 59 1.57 -21.31 -10.49
N LYS A 60 0.85 -20.32 -11.04
CA LYS A 60 0.94 -18.92 -10.62
C LYS A 60 0.24 -18.66 -9.30
N LYS A 61 -0.94 -19.26 -9.09
CA LYS A 61 -1.67 -19.20 -7.81
C LYS A 61 -0.77 -19.69 -6.69
N ASP A 62 -0.11 -20.80 -6.92
CA ASP A 62 0.88 -21.39 -6.03
C ASP A 62 2.07 -20.47 -5.74
N ILE A 63 2.73 -19.95 -6.78
CA ILE A 63 3.88 -19.05 -6.62
C ILE A 63 3.48 -17.78 -5.89
N MET A 64 2.37 -17.15 -6.29
CA MET A 64 1.88 -15.90 -5.73
C MET A 64 1.47 -16.09 -4.26
N SER A 65 0.76 -17.17 -3.94
CA SER A 65 0.38 -17.52 -2.57
C SER A 65 1.61 -17.70 -1.69
N ARG A 66 2.61 -18.48 -2.14
CA ARG A 66 3.87 -18.68 -1.40
C ARG A 66 4.63 -17.37 -1.19
N VAL A 67 4.74 -16.53 -2.23
CA VAL A 67 5.43 -15.25 -2.15
C VAL A 67 4.72 -14.29 -1.20
N LEU A 68 3.39 -14.19 -1.28
CA LEU A 68 2.59 -13.33 -0.40
C LEU A 68 2.69 -13.80 1.04
N LEU A 69 2.49 -15.09 1.29
CA LEU A 69 2.55 -15.66 2.63
C LEU A 69 3.92 -15.43 3.27
N LYS A 70 5.02 -15.68 2.52
CA LYS A 70 6.37 -15.36 2.98
C LYS A 70 6.57 -13.87 3.23
N SER A 71 6.10 -13.02 2.32
CA SER A 71 6.22 -11.56 2.44
C SER A 71 5.41 -10.97 3.59
N LEU A 72 4.46 -11.71 4.16
CA LEU A 72 3.64 -11.30 5.31
C LEU A 72 4.11 -11.92 6.64
N GLN A 73 5.11 -12.82 6.60
CA GLN A 73 5.66 -13.40 7.80
C GLN A 73 6.40 -12.35 8.64
N ASN A 74 6.37 -12.55 9.95
CA ASN A 74 7.07 -11.67 10.88
C ASN A 74 8.58 -11.65 10.57
N GLY A 75 9.16 -10.44 10.55
CA GLY A 75 10.57 -10.25 10.23
C GLY A 75 10.92 -10.27 8.74
N ASP A 76 9.94 -10.46 7.84
CA ASP A 76 10.22 -10.43 6.40
C ASP A 76 10.73 -9.05 5.94
N ILE A 77 11.76 -9.08 5.09
CA ILE A 77 12.46 -7.87 4.63
C ILE A 77 11.57 -7.03 3.71
N ILE A 78 10.71 -7.67 2.91
CA ILE A 78 9.77 -6.98 2.01
C ILE A 78 8.72 -6.26 2.85
N PHE A 79 8.12 -6.95 3.83
CA PHE A 79 7.15 -6.32 4.74
C PHE A 79 7.75 -5.10 5.43
N ASN A 80 8.92 -5.26 6.05
CA ASN A 80 9.60 -4.20 6.78
C ASN A 80 9.96 -3.00 5.88
N LYS A 81 10.39 -3.26 4.65
CA LYS A 81 10.72 -2.20 3.70
C LYS A 81 9.47 -1.43 3.24
N VAL A 82 8.37 -2.13 2.99
CA VAL A 82 7.09 -1.51 2.59
C VAL A 82 6.48 -0.73 3.75
N SER A 83 6.43 -1.31 4.95
CA SER A 83 5.89 -0.65 6.14
C SER A 83 6.70 0.59 6.52
N ALA A 84 8.04 0.54 6.45
CA ALA A 84 8.90 1.70 6.68
C ALA A 84 8.68 2.82 5.64
N ALA A 85 8.46 2.46 4.37
CA ALA A 85 8.14 3.44 3.33
C ALA A 85 6.78 4.12 3.58
N VAL A 86 5.75 3.34 3.95
CA VAL A 86 4.43 3.88 4.30
C VAL A 86 4.50 4.75 5.56
N TYR A 87 5.21 4.31 6.59
CA TYR A 87 5.44 5.08 7.81
C TYR A 87 6.13 6.42 7.50
N THR A 88 7.18 6.40 6.68
CA THR A 88 7.89 7.62 6.26
C THR A 88 6.98 8.55 5.47
N ALA A 89 6.14 8.00 4.59
CA ALA A 89 5.19 8.78 3.81
C ALA A 89 4.11 9.42 4.69
N LEU A 90 3.55 8.67 5.64
CA LEU A 90 2.60 9.20 6.64
C LEU A 90 3.24 10.31 7.48
N ARG A 91 4.46 10.09 7.97
CA ARG A 91 5.21 11.08 8.74
C ARG A 91 5.49 12.35 7.94
N ALA A 92 5.77 12.22 6.65
CA ALA A 92 5.94 13.38 5.77
C ALA A 92 4.66 14.22 5.68
N VAL A 93 3.49 13.60 5.55
CA VAL A 93 2.20 14.31 5.54
C VAL A 93 1.89 14.90 6.91
N ALA A 94 2.14 14.16 7.99
CA ALA A 94 1.87 14.63 9.35
C ALA A 94 2.71 15.85 9.75
N LEU A 95 3.99 15.89 9.34
CA LEU A 95 4.93 16.96 9.72
C LEU A 95 4.96 18.12 8.72
N ALA A 96 4.81 17.86 7.42
CA ALA A 96 4.88 18.89 6.38
C ALA A 96 3.50 19.30 5.83
N GLY A 97 2.42 18.75 6.40
CA GLY A 97 1.03 18.97 5.98
C GLY A 97 0.63 18.19 4.73
N SER A 98 -0.66 18.21 4.38
CA SER A 98 -1.20 17.54 3.19
C SER A 98 -1.08 18.35 1.89
N GLY A 99 -0.51 19.56 1.96
CA GLY A 99 -0.23 20.40 0.79
C GLY A 99 0.88 19.85 -0.12
N VAL A 100 1.25 20.64 -1.13
CA VAL A 100 2.22 20.24 -2.18
C VAL A 100 3.53 19.67 -1.62
N LYS A 101 4.06 20.27 -0.55
CA LYS A 101 5.34 19.86 0.05
C LYS A 101 5.27 18.47 0.69
N GLY A 102 4.30 18.24 1.58
CA GLY A 102 4.16 16.93 2.24
C GLY A 102 3.75 15.83 1.28
N ARG A 103 2.88 16.14 0.31
CA ARG A 103 2.53 15.21 -0.77
C ARG A 103 3.75 14.78 -1.59
N LYS A 104 4.61 15.72 -1.98
CA LYS A 104 5.84 15.41 -2.74
C LYS A 104 6.82 14.54 -1.92
N LEU A 105 6.96 14.81 -0.63
CA LEU A 105 7.79 13.99 0.25
C LEU A 105 7.24 12.57 0.43
N ALA A 106 5.92 12.44 0.60
CA ALA A 106 5.25 11.16 0.68
C ALA A 106 5.40 10.35 -0.63
N GLU A 107 5.27 11.02 -1.77
CA GLU A 107 5.48 10.41 -3.08
C GLU A 107 6.89 9.84 -3.24
N VAL A 108 7.93 10.59 -2.86
CA VAL A 108 9.32 10.12 -2.91
C VAL A 108 9.53 8.88 -2.04
N ALA A 109 8.91 8.82 -0.86
CA ALA A 109 9.00 7.65 0.01
C ALA A 109 8.33 6.42 -0.62
N LEU A 110 7.11 6.56 -1.13
CA LEU A 110 6.35 5.46 -1.75
C LEU A 110 6.96 4.99 -3.08
N ARG A 111 7.59 5.89 -3.84
CA ARG A 111 8.24 5.54 -5.11
C ARG A 111 9.33 4.47 -4.94
N LYS A 112 10.04 4.47 -3.81
CA LYS A 112 11.08 3.48 -3.50
C LYS A 112 10.57 2.03 -3.46
N VAL A 113 9.26 1.84 -3.25
CA VAL A 113 8.61 0.53 -3.18
C VAL A 113 7.58 0.33 -4.30
N GLY A 114 7.55 1.23 -5.30
CA GLY A 114 6.54 1.19 -6.37
C GLY A 114 5.11 1.44 -5.87
N GLY A 115 4.95 2.08 -4.71
CA GLY A 115 3.67 2.29 -4.04
C GLY A 115 3.01 3.64 -4.34
N VAL A 116 3.43 4.34 -5.39
CA VAL A 116 2.93 5.71 -5.69
C VAL A 116 1.42 5.75 -5.89
N ILE A 117 0.82 4.67 -6.40
CA ILE A 117 -0.63 4.53 -6.55
C ILE A 117 -1.41 4.67 -5.24
N LEU A 118 -0.76 4.45 -4.09
CA LEU A 118 -1.36 4.58 -2.76
C LEU A 118 -1.21 5.99 -2.17
N LEU A 119 -0.61 6.94 -2.88
CA LEU A 119 -0.30 8.27 -2.38
C LEU A 119 -1.53 8.98 -1.83
N ASP A 120 -2.63 9.01 -2.59
CA ASP A 120 -3.85 9.70 -2.16
C ASP A 120 -4.46 9.06 -0.89
N ARG A 121 -4.38 7.73 -0.76
CA ARG A 121 -4.84 7.02 0.45
C ARG A 121 -3.98 7.37 1.66
N VAL A 122 -2.66 7.43 1.49
CA VAL A 122 -1.71 7.82 2.54
C VAL A 122 -1.90 9.27 2.96
N VAL A 123 -2.12 10.19 2.01
CA VAL A 123 -2.36 11.61 2.31
C VAL A 123 -3.65 11.78 3.12
N LYS A 124 -4.75 11.14 2.70
CA LYS A 124 -6.02 11.17 3.44
C LYS A 124 -5.87 10.62 4.87
N ALA A 125 -5.17 9.51 5.03
CA ALA A 125 -4.91 8.95 6.36
C ALA A 125 -4.05 9.89 7.24
N GLY A 126 -3.04 10.53 6.64
CA GLY A 126 -2.23 11.55 7.32
C GLY A 126 -3.04 12.77 7.76
N GLU A 127 -3.99 13.24 6.94
CA GLU A 127 -4.89 14.34 7.31
C GLU A 127 -5.75 14.02 8.52
N VAL A 128 -6.31 12.80 8.57
CA VAL A 128 -7.08 12.34 9.73
C VAL A 128 -6.20 12.35 10.98
N LEU A 129 -4.97 11.83 10.89
CA LEU A 129 -4.03 11.80 12.00
C LEU A 129 -3.66 13.20 12.49
N VAL A 130 -3.44 14.16 11.59
CA VAL A 130 -3.20 15.56 11.95
C VAL A 130 -4.40 16.16 12.67
N LYS A 131 -5.63 15.94 12.17
CA LYS A 131 -6.85 16.41 12.83
C LYS A 131 -6.99 15.81 14.24
N THR A 132 -6.78 14.51 14.39
CA THR A 132 -6.80 13.83 15.69
C THR A 132 -5.77 14.41 16.65
N ALA A 133 -4.53 14.66 16.18
CA ALA A 133 -3.49 15.27 16.98
C ALA A 133 -3.87 16.71 17.42
N VAL A 134 -4.43 17.52 16.52
CA VAL A 134 -4.88 18.88 16.84
C VAL A 134 -5.98 18.86 17.91
N VAL A 135 -7.00 18.01 17.75
CA VAL A 135 -8.07 17.87 18.73
C VAL A 135 -7.53 17.39 20.07
N SER A 136 -6.63 16.40 20.06
CA SER A 136 -6.00 15.89 21.28
C SER A 136 -5.21 16.97 22.01
N CYS A 137 -4.44 17.79 21.29
CA CYS A 137 -3.72 18.93 21.86
C CYS A 137 -4.65 20.02 22.40
N GLN A 138 -5.82 20.25 21.79
CA GLN A 138 -6.78 21.24 22.28
C GLN A 138 -7.51 20.77 23.53
N VAL A 139 -7.90 19.49 23.57
CA VAL A 139 -8.65 18.91 24.69
C VAL A 139 -7.74 18.61 25.87
N HIS A 140 -6.62 17.93 25.64
CA HIS A 140 -5.73 17.47 26.71
C HIS A 140 -4.55 18.42 26.97
N GLY A 141 -4.22 19.31 26.03
CA GLY A 141 -3.11 20.25 26.19
C GLY A 141 -3.18 21.12 27.44
N PRO A 142 -4.35 21.70 27.82
CA PRO A 142 -4.49 22.44 29.06
C PRO A 142 -4.16 21.59 30.29
N TRP A 143 -4.62 20.34 30.34
CA TRP A 143 -4.32 19.41 31.43
C TRP A 143 -2.83 19.05 31.49
N TYR A 144 -2.20 18.75 30.35
CA TYR A 144 -0.76 18.48 30.30
C TYR A 144 0.10 19.66 30.78
N ARG A 145 -0.33 20.92 30.54
CA ARG A 145 0.39 22.09 31.03
C ARG A 145 0.35 22.23 32.56
N CYS A 146 -0.61 21.59 33.23
CA CYS A 146 -0.72 21.62 34.69
C CYS A 146 0.11 20.52 35.38
N LEU A 147 0.68 19.58 34.61
CA LEU A 147 1.54 18.49 35.13
C LEU A 147 3.04 18.80 35.05
N VAL A 148 3.42 19.91 34.41
CA VAL A 148 4.80 20.37 34.24
C VAL A 148 5.08 21.53 35.17
#